data_AF-A0ABD5ZXY0-F1
#
_entry.id   AF-A0ABD5ZXY0-F1
#
_cell.length_a   1.000
_cell.length_b   1.000
_cell.length_c   1.000
_cell.angle_alpha   90.00
_cell.angle_beta   90.00
_cell.angle_gamma   90.00
#
_symmetry.space_group_name_H-M   'P 1'
#
loop_
_entity.id
_entity.type
_entity.pdbx_description
1 polymer ?
#
loop_
_entity_poly.entity_id
_entity_poly.type
_entity_poly.pdbx_seq_one_letter_code
_entity_poly.pdbx_strand_id
1 'polypeptide(L)'
;MFGLPSTALQWLSAGLVLLIAGVLIKFRGWTFLLAGYDETSPVPDEVVADVAGNSILRIGLAAIVLGVLIVSTDVPPYLPGVFGGIIVLAVVRMIYRLRTYTPANTT
;
A
#
# COMPACT_ATOMS: atom_id res chain seq x y z
N MET A 1 26.71 11.59 6.77
CA MET A 1 26.21 11.04 5.49
C MET A 1 26.00 9.55 5.71
N PHE A 2 24.75 9.12 5.88
CA PHE A 2 24.42 7.70 6.05
C PHE A 2 24.80 6.99 4.75
N GLY A 3 25.82 6.13 4.76
CA GLY A 3 26.40 5.47 3.58
C GLY A 3 25.48 4.42 2.93
N LEU A 4 24.22 4.77 2.71
CA LEU A 4 23.20 3.90 2.15
C LEU A 4 23.26 3.94 0.62
N PRO A 5 23.07 2.80 -0.06
CA PRO A 5 22.83 2.78 -1.50
C PRO A 5 21.63 3.68 -1.84
N SER A 6 21.75 4.48 -2.90
CA SER A 6 20.66 5.37 -3.34
C SER A 6 19.35 4.61 -3.57
N THR A 7 19.43 3.42 -4.16
CA THR A 7 18.30 2.52 -4.37
C THR A 7 17.65 2.09 -3.05
N ALA A 8 18.43 1.73 -2.03
CA ALA A 8 17.89 1.38 -0.72
C ALA A 8 17.15 2.57 -0.07
N LEU A 9 17.74 3.77 -0.15
CA LEU A 9 17.12 4.97 0.39
C LEU A 9 15.78 5.29 -0.29
N GLN A 10 15.67 5.08 -1.60
CA GLN A 10 14.41 5.24 -2.34
C GLN A 10 13.34 4.28 -1.83
N TRP A 11 13.66 2.99 -1.67
CA TRP A 11 12.71 1.99 -1.17
C TRP A 11 12.28 2.23 0.28
N LEU A 12 13.23 2.60 1.15
CA LEU A 12 12.94 2.91 2.55
C LEU A 12 12.06 4.16 2.67
N SER A 13 12.38 5.23 1.93
CA SER A 13 11.59 6.47 1.97
C SER A 13 10.20 6.30 1.37
N ALA A 14 10.08 5.63 0.22
CA ALA A 14 8.78 5.29 -0.37
C ALA A 14 7.96 4.40 0.56
N GLY A 15 8.57 3.36 1.14
CA GLY A 15 7.92 2.47 2.09
C GLY A 15 7.43 3.20 3.34
N LEU A 16 8.21 4.14 3.87
CA LEU A 16 7.82 4.97 5.01
C LEU A 16 6.62 5.87 4.69
N VAL A 17 6.63 6.54 3.54
CA VAL A 17 5.50 7.37 3.09
C VAL A 17 4.24 6.52 2.96
N LEU A 18 4.34 5.34 2.36
CA LEU A 18 3.22 4.41 2.24
C LEU A 18 2.74 3.90 3.59
N LEU A 19 3.63 3.62 4.54
CA LEU A 19 3.21 3.24 5.89
C LEU A 19 2.43 4.36 6.57
N ILE A 20 2.91 5.60 6.51
CA ILE A 20 2.22 6.75 7.10
C ILE A 20 0.84 6.92 6.46
N ALA A 21 0.76 6.92 5.12
CA ALA A 21 -0.50 7.03 4.41
C ALA A 21 -1.45 5.87 4.75
N GLY A 22 -0.95 4.64 4.77
CA GLY A 22 -1.72 3.45 5.12
C GLY A 22 -2.24 3.47 6.55
N VAL A 23 -1.46 3.97 7.52
CA VAL A 23 -1.89 4.14 8.91
C VAL A 23 -3.00 5.19 9.00
N LEU A 24 -2.83 6.33 8.33
CA LEU A 24 -3.84 7.40 8.32
C LEU A 24 -5.15 6.93 7.69
N ILE A 25 -5.08 6.22 6.56
CA ILE A 25 -6.27 5.67 5.91
C ILE A 25 -6.94 4.63 6.81
N LYS A 26 -6.18 3.63 7.30
CA LYS A 26 -6.74 2.50 8.05
C LYS A 26 -7.29 2.86 9.42
N PHE A 27 -6.54 3.65 10.20
CA PHE A 27 -6.86 3.89 11.62
C PHE A 27 -7.50 5.25 11.87
N ARG A 28 -7.19 6.26 11.04
CA ARG A 28 -7.80 7.60 11.16
C ARG A 28 -9.01 7.78 10.25
N GLY A 29 -9.28 6.83 9.35
CA GLY A 29 -10.37 6.89 8.39
C GLY A 29 -10.17 7.98 7.33
N TRP A 30 -8.92 8.36 7.04
CA TRP A 30 -8.61 9.42 6.07
C TRP A 30 -8.76 8.92 4.63
N THR A 31 -9.98 8.52 4.26
CA THR A 31 -10.35 8.04 2.92
C THR A 31 -10.25 9.14 1.86
N PHE A 32 -10.27 10.43 2.23
CA PHE A 32 -10.00 11.55 1.31
C PHE A 32 -8.61 11.50 0.65
N LEU A 33 -7.65 10.77 1.25
CA LEU A 33 -6.34 10.53 0.64
C LEU A 33 -6.42 9.61 -0.58
N LEU A 34 -7.52 8.88 -0.74
CA LEU A 34 -7.81 8.07 -1.92
C LEU A 34 -8.43 8.97 -2.98
N ALA A 35 -7.64 9.30 -3.99
CA ALA A 35 -8.10 10.12 -5.10
C ALA A 35 -9.35 9.50 -5.76
N GLY A 36 -10.41 10.30 -5.87
CA GLY A 36 -11.67 9.90 -6.51
C GLY A 36 -12.63 9.11 -5.62
N TYR A 37 -12.31 8.93 -4.34
CA TYR A 37 -13.27 8.47 -3.34
C TYR A 37 -13.91 9.67 -2.63
N ASP A 38 -15.23 9.64 -2.45
CA ASP A 38 -16.00 10.68 -1.79
C ASP A 38 -17.25 10.07 -1.13
N GLU A 39 -17.94 10.84 -0.29
CA GLU A 39 -19.11 10.42 0.50
C GLU A 39 -20.30 9.94 -0.37
N THR A 40 -20.27 10.23 -1.66
CA THR A 40 -21.28 9.76 -2.64
C THR A 40 -21.06 8.32 -3.11
N SER A 41 -19.97 7.68 -2.67
CA SER A 41 -19.61 6.32 -3.07
C SER A 41 -20.52 5.27 -2.40
N PRO A 42 -20.95 4.22 -3.11
CA PRO A 42 -21.82 3.18 -2.56
C PRO A 42 -21.14 2.25 -1.54
N VAL A 43 -19.83 2.35 -1.36
CA VAL A 43 -19.05 1.54 -0.41
C VAL A 43 -18.82 2.37 0.85
N PRO A 44 -19.09 1.85 2.06
CA PRO A 44 -18.86 2.58 3.30
C PRO A 44 -17.39 2.92 3.54
N ASP A 45 -17.14 4.08 4.16
CA ASP A 45 -15.81 4.59 4.51
C ASP A 45 -14.99 3.59 5.31
N GLU A 46 -15.60 2.86 6.25
CA GLU A 46 -14.86 1.91 7.08
C GLU A 46 -14.32 0.73 6.26
N VAL A 47 -15.08 0.28 5.26
CA VAL A 47 -14.69 -0.80 4.37
C VAL A 47 -13.56 -0.35 3.46
N VAL A 48 -13.66 0.87 2.93
CA VAL A 48 -12.62 1.45 2.08
C VAL A 48 -11.33 1.67 2.89
N ALA A 49 -11.44 2.23 4.09
CA ALA A 49 -10.33 2.43 5.01
C ALA A 49 -9.62 1.11 5.33
N ASP A 50 -10.35 0.03 5.63
CA ASP A 50 -9.74 -1.26 5.93
C ASP A 50 -9.12 -1.91 4.68
N VAL A 51 -9.85 -1.98 3.56
CA VAL A 51 -9.36 -2.64 2.34
C VAL A 51 -8.17 -1.90 1.74
N ALA A 52 -8.30 -0.59 1.53
CA ALA A 52 -7.26 0.21 0.90
C ALA A 52 -6.11 0.48 1.86
N GLY A 53 -6.39 0.89 3.09
CA GLY A 53 -5.37 1.15 4.11
C GLY A 53 -4.52 -0.08 4.40
N ASN A 54 -5.13 -1.26 4.57
CA ASN A 54 -4.38 -2.49 4.80
C ASN A 54 -3.55 -2.92 3.58
N SER A 55 -4.03 -2.66 2.36
CA SER A 55 -3.26 -2.94 1.13
C SER A 55 -2.04 -2.02 1.03
N ILE A 56 -2.22 -0.72 1.27
CA ILE A 56 -1.13 0.28 1.26
C ILE A 56 -0.11 -0.03 2.35
N LEU A 57 -0.54 -0.39 3.56
CA LEU A 57 0.35 -0.80 4.66
C LEU A 57 1.23 -2.00 4.28
N ARG A 58 0.64 -3.02 3.65
CA ARG A 58 1.38 -4.21 3.21
C ARG A 58 2.43 -3.85 2.14
N ILE A 59 2.08 -2.99 1.20
CA ILE A 59 3.02 -2.53 0.17
C ILE A 59 4.14 -1.72 0.81
N GLY A 60 3.82 -0.78 1.70
CA GLY A 60 4.80 0.04 2.41
C GLY A 60 5.76 -0.80 3.25
N LEU A 61 5.25 -1.77 4.01
CA LEU A 61 6.06 -2.71 4.77
C LEU A 61 6.99 -3.52 3.86
N ALA A 62 6.47 -4.05 2.76
CA ALA A 62 7.26 -4.85 1.84
C ALA A 62 8.34 -4.03 1.10
N ALA A 63 8.07 -2.74 0.80
CA ALA A 63 9.05 -1.81 0.27
C ALA A 63 10.19 -1.54 1.28
N ILE A 64 9.87 -1.38 2.57
CA ILE A 64 10.90 -1.26 3.61
C ILE A 64 11.75 -2.52 3.70
N VAL A 65 11.13 -3.71 3.69
CA VAL A 65 11.86 -4.99 3.71
C VAL A 65 12.80 -5.10 2.52
N LEU A 66 12.36 -4.72 1.32
CA LEU A 66 13.20 -4.68 0.13
C LEU A 66 14.36 -3.69 0.28
N GLY A 67 14.09 -2.49 0.81
CA GLY A 67 15.12 -1.50 1.11
C GLY A 67 16.19 -2.03 2.07
N VAL A 68 15.78 -2.70 3.16
CA VAL A 68 16.70 -3.34 4.12
C VAL A 68 17.51 -4.45 3.45
N LEU A 69 16.89 -5.32 2.64
CA LEU A 69 17.59 -6.37 1.92
C LEU A 69 18.67 -5.82 0.97
N ILE A 70 18.41 -4.70 0.30
CA ILE A 70 19.39 -4.04 -0.59
C ILE A 70 20.60 -3.50 0.20
N VAL A 71 20.39 -3.08 1.45
CA VAL A 71 21.51 -2.66 2.32
C VAL A 71 22.32 -3.85 2.79
N SER A 72 21.66 -4.96 3.11
CA SER A 72 22.29 -6.11 3.74
C SER A 72 22.89 -7.13 2.76
N THR A 73 22.43 -7.17 1.52
CA THR A 73 22.76 -8.22 0.55
C THR A 73 22.79 -7.71 -0.89
N ASP A 74 23.52 -8.42 -1.76
CA ASP A 74 23.42 -8.20 -3.21
C ASP A 74 22.13 -8.80 -3.75
N VAL A 75 21.19 -7.91 -4.11
CA VAL A 75 19.84 -8.30 -4.52
C VAL A 75 19.81 -8.55 -6.04
N PRO A 76 19.23 -9.68 -6.51
CA PRO A 76 19.08 -9.96 -7.93
C PRO A 76 18.41 -8.81 -8.72
N PRO A 77 18.87 -8.50 -9.95
CA PRO A 77 18.37 -7.36 -10.72
C PRO A 77 16.88 -7.41 -11.07
N TYR A 78 16.28 -8.61 -11.13
CA TYR A 78 14.87 -8.80 -11.47
C TYR A 78 13.91 -8.58 -10.29
N LEU A 79 14.41 -8.56 -9.04
CA LEU A 79 13.56 -8.48 -7.85
C LEU A 79 12.72 -7.20 -7.79
N PRO A 80 13.27 -6.00 -8.07
CA PRO A 80 12.47 -4.78 -8.18
C PRO A 80 11.32 -4.88 -9.18
N GLY A 81 11.56 -5.55 -10.33
CA GLY A 81 10.53 -5.78 -11.35
C GLY A 81 9.42 -6.71 -10.86
N VAL A 82 9.78 -7.82 -10.21
CA VAL A 82 8.83 -8.74 -9.58
C VAL A 82 8.00 -8.02 -8.51
N PHE A 83 8.65 -7.19 -7.69
CA PHE A 83 7.99 -6.39 -6.67
C PHE A 83 6.96 -5.42 -7.28
N GLY A 84 7.31 -4.75 -8.37
CA GLY A 84 6.39 -3.93 -9.15
C GLY A 84 5.16 -4.72 -9.63
N GLY A 85 5.37 -5.94 -10.14
CA GLY A 85 4.28 -6.84 -10.53
C GLY A 85 3.35 -7.21 -9.37
N ILE A 86 3.92 -7.49 -8.19
CA ILE A 86 3.15 -7.78 -6.96
C ILE A 86 2.32 -6.56 -6.53
N ILE A 87 2.86 -5.35 -6.63
CA ILE A 87 2.12 -4.11 -6.34
C ILE A 87 0.92 -3.98 -7.26
N VAL A 88 1.11 -4.16 -8.57
CA VAL A 88 0.00 -4.09 -9.54
C VAL A 88 -1.08 -5.11 -9.19
N LEU A 89 -0.71 -6.35 -8.89
CA LEU A 89 -1.67 -7.38 -8.46
C LEU A 89 -2.40 -7.00 -7.16
N ALA A 90 -1.68 -6.43 -6.19
CA ALA A 90 -2.28 -5.98 -4.94
C ALA A 90 -3.29 -4.85 -5.16
N VAL A 91 -2.98 -3.89 -6.03
CA VAL A 91 -3.88 -2.78 -6.40
C VAL A 91 -5.08 -3.30 -7.16
N VAL A 92 -4.89 -4.18 -8.16
CA VAL A 92 -6.00 -4.81 -8.90
C VAL A 92 -6.92 -5.57 -7.95
N ARG A 93 -6.35 -6.36 -7.02
CA ARG A 93 -7.11 -7.09 -6.00
C ARG A 93 -7.90 -6.14 -5.09
N MET A 94 -7.29 -5.03 -4.69
CA MET A 94 -7.93 -4.00 -3.87
C MET A 94 -9.14 -3.39 -4.59
N ILE A 95 -8.95 -2.96 -5.84
CA ILE A 95 -10.02 -2.39 -6.68
C ILE A 95 -11.13 -3.41 -6.91
N TYR A 96 -10.77 -4.66 -7.20
CA TYR A 96 -11.73 -5.74 -7.39
C TYR A 96 -12.59 -5.94 -6.13
N ARG A 97 -11.98 -6.03 -4.95
CA ARG A 97 -12.67 -6.24 -3.67
C ARG A 97 -13.65 -5.09 -3.35
N LEU A 98 -13.27 -3.85 -3.66
CA LEU A 98 -14.13 -2.69 -3.48
C LEU A 98 -15.30 -2.68 -4.49
N ARG A 99 -15.05 -3.04 -5.75
CA ARG A 99 -16.09 -3.10 -6.79
C ARG A 99 -17.11 -4.21 -6.56
N THR A 100 -16.67 -5.36 -6.04
CA THR A 100 -17.56 -6.49 -5.74
C THR A 100 -18.13 -6.41 -4.32
N TYR A 101 -17.95 -5.30 -3.62
CA TYR A 101 -18.54 -5.13 -2.30
C TYR A 101 -20.05 -5.16 -2.42
N THR A 102 -20.66 -6.17 -1.80
CA THR A 102 -22.11 -6.24 -1.60
C THR A 102 -22.36 -5.89 -0.14
N PRO A 103 -23.10 -4.82 0.18
CA PRO A 103 -23.48 -4.55 1.56
C PRO A 103 -24.23 -5.77 2.09
N ALA A 104 -23.75 -6.33 3.21
CA ALA A 104 -24.47 -7.40 3.87
C ALA A 104 -25.83 -6.84 4.29
N ASN A 105 -26.91 -7.38 3.73
CA ASN A 105 -28.26 -7.06 4.19
C ASN A 105 -28.36 -7.47 5.66
N THR A 106 -28.19 -6.52 6.57
CA THR A 106 -28.64 -6.66 7.95
C THR A 106 -30.16 -6.57 7.92
N THR A 107 -30.81 -7.72 7.71
CA THR A 107 -32.21 -7.95 8.09
C THR A 107 -32.32 -8.04 9.61
#